data_AF-A0A6G6W8K0-F1
#
_entry.id   AF-A0A6G6W8K0-F1
#
_cell.length_a   1.000
_cell.length_b   1.000
_cell.length_c   1.000
_cell.angle_alpha   90.00
_cell.angle_beta   90.00
_cell.angle_gamma   90.00
#
_symmetry.space_group_name_H-M   'P 1'
#
loop_
_entity.id
_entity.type
_entity.pdbx_description
1 polymer ?
#
loop_
_entity_poly.entity_id
_entity_poly.type
_entity_poly.pdbx_seq_one_letter_code
_entity_poly.pdbx_strand_id
1 'polypeptide(L)'
;MRTSAPASRPPSRVTDQAAFRPHIVRILKAEGSLETEDMLLELEMAMEDDLRERDRQPTPTGEVRWHQSARTARKEMIDAGLMAGGKPGVWELTDAGRATAY
;
A
#
# COMPACT_ATOMS: atom_id res chain seq x y z
N MET A 1 25.50 -35.50 -8.16
CA MET A 1 24.22 -34.82 -7.85
C MET A 1 24.40 -33.35 -8.20
N ARG A 2 23.61 -32.80 -9.14
CA ARG A 2 23.65 -31.36 -9.48
C ARG A 2 22.42 -30.71 -8.87
N THR A 3 22.61 -29.97 -7.79
CA THR A 3 21.56 -29.09 -7.24
C THR A 3 21.50 -27.85 -8.12
N SER A 4 20.40 -27.66 -8.84
CA SER A 4 20.11 -26.42 -9.55
C SER A 4 19.65 -25.38 -8.53
N ALA A 5 20.39 -24.29 -8.36
CA ALA A 5 19.89 -23.12 -7.66
C ALA A 5 18.71 -22.52 -8.45
N PRO A 6 17.64 -22.02 -7.80
CA PRO A 6 16.55 -21.36 -8.51
C PRO A 6 17.07 -20.05 -9.10
N ALA A 7 16.83 -19.84 -10.39
CA ALA A 7 17.15 -18.59 -11.07
C ALA A 7 16.36 -17.44 -10.43
N SER A 8 17.06 -16.39 -9.97
CA SER A 8 16.42 -15.18 -9.45
C SER A 8 15.61 -14.52 -10.55
N ARG A 9 14.31 -14.33 -10.32
CA ARG A 9 13.45 -13.56 -11.24
C ARG A 9 13.98 -12.12 -11.31
N PRO A 10 13.96 -11.46 -12.49
CA PRO A 10 14.30 -10.05 -12.56
C PRO A 10 13.40 -9.23 -11.63
N PRO A 11 13.92 -8.16 -11.01
CA PRO A 11 13.16 -7.32 -10.10
C PRO A 11 11.91 -6.76 -10.79
N SER A 12 10.80 -6.72 -10.05
CA SER A 12 9.56 -6.10 -10.53
C SER A 12 9.80 -4.67 -10.98
N ARG A 13 9.05 -4.20 -11.98
CA ARG A 13 9.07 -2.79 -12.41
C ARG A 13 8.14 -1.91 -11.58
N VAL A 14 7.31 -2.50 -10.73
CA VAL A 14 6.34 -1.82 -9.84
C VAL A 14 6.69 -2.10 -8.38
N THR A 15 6.37 -1.17 -7.50
CA THR A 15 6.55 -1.30 -6.05
C THR A 15 5.72 -2.45 -5.52
N ASP A 16 6.26 -3.20 -4.55
CA ASP A 16 5.51 -4.28 -3.92
C ASP A 16 4.36 -3.71 -3.08
N GLN A 17 3.17 -4.27 -3.20
CA GLN A 17 1.99 -3.86 -2.43
C GLN A 17 2.23 -3.91 -0.91
N ALA A 18 3.07 -4.84 -0.42
CA ALA A 18 3.42 -4.95 0.99
C ALA A 18 4.23 -3.74 1.48
N ALA A 19 4.95 -3.05 0.59
CA ALA A 19 5.71 -1.85 0.94
C ALA A 19 4.80 -0.68 1.34
N PHE A 20 3.53 -0.64 0.91
CA PHE A 20 2.60 0.44 1.26
C PHE A 20 2.13 0.37 2.73
N ARG A 21 2.06 -0.84 3.30
CA ARG A 21 1.49 -1.08 4.64
C ARG A 21 2.15 -0.26 5.76
N PRO A 22 3.49 -0.21 5.88
CA PRO A 22 4.12 0.62 6.92
C PRO A 22 3.81 2.12 6.76
N HIS A 23 3.74 2.64 5.53
CA HIS A 23 3.38 4.04 5.29
C HIS A 23 1.92 4.32 5.65
N ILE A 24 0.99 3.42 5.26
CA ILE A 24 -0.43 3.52 5.64
C ILE A 24 -0.60 3.59 7.15
N VAL A 25 0.05 2.70 7.89
CA VAL A 25 -0.05 2.68 9.36
C VAL A 25 0.56 3.92 9.98
N ARG A 26 1.74 4.36 9.50
CA ARG A 26 2.40 5.56 10.01
C ARG A 26 1.53 6.81 9.83
N ILE A 27 0.98 7.02 8.63
CA ILE A 27 0.12 8.16 8.31
C ILE A 27 -1.13 8.13 9.20
N LEU A 28 -1.85 7.01 9.26
CA LEU A 28 -3.09 6.93 10.04
C LEU A 28 -2.89 6.95 11.56
N LYS A 29 -1.69 6.63 12.07
CA LYS A 29 -1.34 6.87 13.48
C LYS A 29 -1.20 8.36 13.79
N ALA A 30 -0.74 9.17 12.83
CA ALA A 30 -0.60 10.61 12.99
C ALA A 30 -1.94 11.33 12.79
N GLU A 31 -2.67 10.97 11.74
CA GLU A 31 -3.89 11.68 11.30
C GLU A 31 -5.20 11.08 11.85
N GLY A 32 -5.16 9.85 12.37
CA GLY A 32 -6.34 9.10 12.83
C GLY A 32 -7.13 8.47 11.69
N SER A 33 -7.80 9.30 10.88
CA SER A 33 -8.57 8.85 9.71
C SER A 33 -8.48 9.84 8.56
N LEU A 34 -8.41 9.33 7.33
CA LEU A 34 -8.34 10.15 6.12
C LEU A 34 -9.35 9.70 5.07
N GLU A 35 -9.83 10.63 4.26
CA GLU A 35 -10.54 10.28 3.02
C GLU A 35 -9.56 9.73 1.98
N THR A 36 -10.06 9.01 0.99
CA THR A 36 -9.21 8.31 0.01
C THR A 36 -8.30 9.25 -0.76
N GLU A 37 -8.76 10.44 -1.12
CA GLU A 37 -7.94 11.40 -1.87
C GLU A 37 -6.78 11.92 -1.03
N ASP A 38 -7.05 12.32 0.22
CA ASP A 38 -6.03 12.78 1.16
C ASP A 38 -5.03 11.66 1.50
N MET A 39 -5.51 10.44 1.74
CA MET A 39 -4.64 9.30 2.01
C MET A 39 -3.71 8.99 0.84
N LEU A 40 -4.21 9.09 -0.40
CA LEU A 40 -3.37 8.89 -1.58
C LEU A 40 -2.31 9.99 -1.67
N LEU A 41 -2.67 11.26 -1.47
CA LEU A 41 -1.69 12.35 -1.46
C LEU A 41 -0.58 12.12 -0.42
N GLU A 42 -0.95 11.78 0.81
CA GLU A 42 0.01 11.47 1.87
C GLU A 42 0.90 10.27 1.52
N LEU A 43 0.36 9.24 0.87
CA LEU A 43 1.15 8.10 0.41
C LEU A 43 2.13 8.48 -0.70
N GLU A 44 1.72 9.32 -1.65
CA GLU A 44 2.59 9.78 -2.74
C GLU A 44 3.81 10.52 -2.18
N MET A 45 3.57 11.42 -1.22
CA MET A 45 4.64 12.15 -0.53
C MET A 45 5.51 11.21 0.32
N ALA A 46 4.88 10.31 1.08
CA ALA A 46 5.59 9.41 1.98
C ALA A 46 6.40 8.32 1.28
N MET A 47 6.13 8.06 -0.01
CA MET A 47 6.76 7.00 -0.81
C MET A 47 7.46 7.56 -2.05
N GLU A 48 7.76 8.86 -2.11
CA GLU A 48 8.37 9.51 -3.28
C GLU A 48 9.61 8.75 -3.78
N ASP A 49 10.48 8.35 -2.86
CA ASP A 49 11.73 7.62 -3.13
C ASP A 49 11.52 6.11 -3.37
N ASP A 50 10.40 5.54 -2.90
CA ASP A 50 10.11 4.10 -3.03
C ASP A 50 9.37 3.78 -4.34
N LEU A 51 8.47 4.68 -4.77
CA LEU A 51 7.68 4.51 -5.97
C LEU A 51 8.58 4.49 -7.21
N ARG A 52 8.42 3.45 -8.03
CA ARG A 52 9.15 3.28 -9.28
C ARG A 52 8.49 4.08 -10.40
N GLU A 53 9.22 4.33 -11.47
CA GLU A 53 8.69 5.09 -12.61
C GLU A 53 7.41 4.47 -13.19
N ARG A 54 7.34 3.13 -13.26
CA ARG A 54 6.15 2.44 -13.77
C ARG A 54 4.93 2.59 -12.86
N ASP A 55 5.12 2.83 -11.57
CA ASP A 55 4.04 2.97 -10.59
C ASP A 55 3.20 4.23 -10.86
N ARG A 56 3.84 5.28 -11.38
CA ARG A 56 3.23 6.56 -11.73
C ARG A 56 2.48 6.55 -13.07
N GLN A 57 2.57 5.45 -13.83
CA GLN A 57 1.89 5.34 -15.13
C GLN A 57 0.47 4.82 -14.98
N PRO A 58 -0.45 5.18 -15.89
CA PRO A 58 -1.79 4.63 -15.90
C PRO A 58 -1.81 3.13 -16.25
N THR A 59 -2.84 2.45 -15.76
CA THR A 59 -3.29 1.13 -16.21
C THR A 59 -4.05 1.27 -17.54
N PRO A 60 -4.38 0.16 -18.23
CA PRO A 60 -5.25 0.20 -19.40
C PRO A 60 -6.64 0.82 -19.15
N THR A 61 -7.09 0.88 -17.89
CA THR A 61 -8.36 1.50 -17.50
C THR A 61 -8.22 2.99 -17.15
N GLY A 62 -7.00 3.55 -17.24
CA GLY A 62 -6.71 4.96 -16.96
C GLY A 62 -6.37 5.28 -15.50
N GLU A 63 -6.45 4.31 -14.59
CA GLU A 63 -6.11 4.50 -13.18
C GLU A 63 -4.58 4.48 -12.96
N VAL A 64 -4.04 5.34 -12.11
CA VAL A 64 -2.61 5.29 -11.75
C VAL A 64 -2.29 3.97 -11.03
N ARG A 65 -1.25 3.26 -11.47
CA ARG A 65 -0.93 1.90 -10.98
C ARG A 65 -0.68 1.83 -9.48
N TRP A 66 -0.03 2.83 -8.91
CA TRP A 66 0.23 2.84 -7.48
C TRP A 66 -1.02 3.07 -6.64
N HIS A 67 -2.03 3.79 -7.15
CA HIS A 67 -3.34 3.88 -6.49
C HIS A 67 -3.97 2.49 -6.36
N GLN A 68 -3.91 1.69 -7.43
CA GLN A 68 -4.41 0.31 -7.40
C GLN A 68 -3.64 -0.56 -6.40
N SER A 69 -2.33 -0.36 -6.30
CA SER A 69 -1.47 -1.08 -5.35
C SER A 69 -1.78 -0.70 -3.90
N ALA A 70 -1.95 0.60 -3.61
CA ALA A 70 -2.35 1.10 -2.30
C ALA A 70 -3.74 0.59 -1.90
N ARG A 71 -4.71 0.58 -2.82
CA ARG A 71 -6.06 0.05 -2.57
C ARG A 71 -6.05 -1.46 -2.31
N THR A 72 -5.19 -2.20 -3.02
CA THR A 72 -4.98 -3.63 -2.76
C THR A 72 -4.40 -3.84 -1.36
N ALA A 73 -3.37 -3.08 -0.98
CA ALA A 73 -2.78 -3.13 0.35
C ALA A 73 -3.83 -2.83 1.45
N ARG A 74 -4.67 -1.80 1.27
CA ARG A 74 -5.79 -1.50 2.17
C ARG A 74 -6.73 -2.69 2.31
N LYS A 75 -7.15 -3.28 1.18
CA LYS A 75 -8.05 -4.43 1.21
C LYS A 75 -7.47 -5.57 2.05
N GLU A 76 -6.20 -5.90 1.82
CA GLU A 76 -5.52 -6.95 2.59
C GLU A 76 -5.41 -6.60 4.08
N MET A 77 -5.22 -5.33 4.42
CA MET A 77 -5.22 -4.86 5.81
C MET A 77 -6.61 -4.91 6.46
N ILE A 78 -7.68 -4.65 5.72
CA ILE A 78 -9.06 -4.83 6.18
C ILE A 78 -9.34 -6.32 6.42
N ASP A 79 -8.98 -7.18 5.46
CA ASP A 79 -9.16 -8.63 5.56
C ASP A 79 -8.35 -9.21 6.74
N ALA A 80 -7.22 -8.60 7.09
CA ALA A 80 -6.41 -8.91 8.27
C ALA A 80 -6.90 -8.27 9.59
N GLY A 81 -7.98 -7.49 9.57
CA GLY A 81 -8.54 -6.82 10.75
C GLY A 81 -7.75 -5.61 11.27
N LEU A 82 -6.80 -5.08 10.48
CA LEU A 82 -5.96 -3.93 10.84
C LEU A 82 -6.61 -2.59 10.48
N MET A 83 -7.52 -2.58 9.52
CA MET A 83 -8.23 -1.38 9.06
C MET A 83 -9.74 -1.56 9.14
N ALA A 84 -10.46 -0.46 9.40
CA ALA A 84 -11.91 -0.45 9.39
C ALA A 84 -12.43 -0.51 7.94
N GLY A 85 -13.39 -1.42 7.68
CA GLY A 85 -14.07 -1.55 6.38
C GLY A 85 -15.47 -0.92 6.32
N GLY A 86 -15.96 -0.35 7.43
CA GLY A 86 -17.36 0.04 7.59
C GLY A 86 -17.79 1.35 6.91
N LYS A 87 -16.84 2.19 6.49
CA LYS A 87 -17.11 3.49 5.85
C LYS A 87 -16.47 3.50 4.44
N PRO A 88 -17.26 3.57 3.36
CA PRO A 88 -16.73 3.75 2.01
C PRO A 88 -15.91 5.05 1.93
N GLY A 89 -14.77 5.03 1.24
CA GLY A 89 -13.93 6.23 1.05
C GLY A 89 -12.99 6.55 2.22
N VAL A 90 -13.35 6.19 3.46
CA VAL A 90 -12.56 6.51 4.65
C VAL A 90 -11.52 5.43 4.96
N TRP A 91 -10.31 5.85 5.30
CA TRP A 91 -9.21 5.02 5.76
C TRP A 91 -9.00 5.27 7.25
N GLU A 92 -9.09 4.21 8.05
CA GLU A 92 -8.96 4.29 9.50
C GLU A 92 -8.39 2.94 10.00
N LEU A 93 -7.49 3.01 10.98
CA LEU A 93 -6.98 1.83 11.66
C LEU A 93 -8.00 1.31 12.70
N THR A 94 -8.06 -0.01 12.84
CA THR A 94 -8.62 -0.61 14.06
C THR A 94 -7.64 -0.44 15.22
N ASP A 95 -8.07 -0.81 16.43
CA ASP A 95 -7.16 -0.82 17.58
C ASP A 95 -6.01 -1.82 17.39
N ALA A 96 -6.26 -2.94 16.70
CA ALA A 96 -5.22 -3.90 16.31
C ALA A 96 -4.22 -3.28 15.30
N GLY A 97 -4.72 -2.52 14.32
CA GLY A 97 -3.87 -1.76 13.39
C GLY A 97 -3.00 -0.73 14.11
N ARG A 98 -3.56 0.01 15.07
CA ARG A 98 -2.81 0.98 15.90
C ARG A 98 -1.73 0.32 16.77
N ALA A 99 -1.98 -0.88 17.28
CA ALA A 99 -1.01 -1.62 18.08
C ALA A 99 0.13 -2.26 17.26
N THR A 100 0.01 -2.31 15.92
CA THR A 100 1.03 -2.96 15.08
C THR A 100 2.32 -2.14 15.04
N ALA A 101 3.46 -2.81 15.20
CA ALA A 101 4.80 -2.26 14.97
C ALA A 101 5.17 -2.47 13.50
N TYR A 102 4.92 -1.46 12.68
CA TYR A 102 5.44 -1.36 11.31
C TYR A 102 6.65 -0.43 11.31
#